data_AF-A0A3E2MRY9-F1
#
_entry.id   AF-A0A3E2MRY9-F1
#
_cell.length_a   1.000
_cell.length_b   1.000
_cell.length_c   1.000
_cell.angle_alpha   90.00
_cell.angle_beta   90.00
_cell.angle_gamma   90.00
#
_symmetry.space_group_name_H-M   'P 1'
#
loop_
_entity.id
_entity.type
_entity.pdbx_description
1 polymer ?
#
loop_
_entity_poly.entity_id
_entity_poly.type
_entity_poly.pdbx_seq_one_letter_code
_entity_poly.pdbx_strand_id
1 'polypeptide(L)'
;MRILAVTRAHNAGRTLVRTLDSLAAFSDDIYVIDDRSTDDTVEILANHPAVTNVVRARSDLPATPWLIPESTGLELLYRMADFCRPDWVMMVDADWLVETDIDVRAALARTPEDVAALLCPIVSSWDDPEYPELIPVMGTAEALRGPFWRWSPGLRAGIKLMHNPHWPANITDHGRIGRLEGVRLVHDGWSTLAERISRVEHYLRLDPDYRHNFGVAYDRSLLFGYALDEVDLLKADYQRRIRGDFDPLEPGGRLPIDREPRAIGRGYGQRAGGFHPGVDFAADPGTPVYAVVSGAISAIDDVDGLLSMTISQGPDLDVVYVFRPVERNGMSVGDRVRAGARLGAIGAEGDSDDGYLHFEVRQRGSHVNPLRYLANLGLRPWPPPGRLRALSGSYPPATPCTITAPQR
;
A
#
# COMPACT_ATOMS: atom_id res chain seq x y z
N MET A 1 -25.92 9.69 13.41
CA MET A 1 -24.64 9.90 12.71
C MET A 1 -24.91 9.88 11.23
N ARG A 2 -24.65 10.99 10.54
CA ARG A 2 -24.79 11.17 9.10
C ARG A 2 -23.44 10.97 8.41
N ILE A 3 -23.40 10.14 7.38
CA ILE A 3 -22.23 9.86 6.54
C ILE A 3 -22.54 10.33 5.12
N LEU A 4 -21.70 11.23 4.61
CA LEU A 4 -21.74 11.67 3.21
C LEU A 4 -20.61 11.00 2.43
N ALA A 5 -20.93 10.27 1.38
CA ALA A 5 -19.93 9.86 0.40
C ALA A 5 -19.79 10.91 -0.70
N VAL A 6 -18.55 11.19 -1.09
CA VAL A 6 -18.22 12.10 -2.18
C VAL A 6 -17.25 11.42 -3.16
N THR A 7 -17.51 11.56 -4.45
CA THR A 7 -16.64 11.01 -5.50
C THR A 7 -16.57 11.89 -6.73
N ARG A 8 -15.53 11.70 -7.55
CA ARG A 8 -15.35 12.34 -8.85
C ARG A 8 -15.29 11.28 -9.92
N ALA A 9 -16.05 11.45 -10.99
CA ALA A 9 -16.11 10.54 -12.11
C ALA A 9 -15.75 11.25 -13.43
N HIS A 10 -15.01 10.55 -14.27
CA HIS A 10 -14.79 10.88 -15.67
C HIS A 10 -14.60 9.57 -16.42
N ASN A 11 -15.57 9.20 -17.25
CA ASN A 11 -15.54 7.95 -18.03
C ASN A 11 -15.24 6.71 -17.17
N ALA A 12 -16.01 6.55 -16.10
CA ALA A 12 -15.87 5.50 -15.11
C ALA A 12 -16.90 4.36 -15.27
N GLY A 13 -17.52 4.22 -16.46
CA GLY A 13 -18.65 3.31 -16.66
C GLY A 13 -18.39 1.87 -16.20
N ARG A 14 -17.16 1.38 -16.41
CA ARG A 14 -16.72 0.04 -16.00
C ARG A 14 -16.79 -0.20 -14.49
N THR A 15 -16.42 0.77 -13.67
CA THR A 15 -16.18 0.58 -12.22
C THR A 15 -17.26 1.23 -11.36
N LEU A 16 -17.92 2.26 -11.88
CA LEU A 16 -18.70 3.19 -11.08
C LEU A 16 -19.88 2.55 -10.35
N VAL A 17 -20.60 1.61 -10.97
CA VAL A 17 -21.72 0.92 -10.30
C VAL A 17 -21.26 0.22 -9.03
N ARG A 18 -20.16 -0.54 -9.11
CA ARG A 18 -19.61 -1.27 -7.94
C ARG A 18 -19.12 -0.31 -6.86
N THR A 19 -18.49 0.80 -7.27
CA THR A 19 -18.07 1.86 -6.35
C THR A 19 -19.28 2.44 -5.61
N LEU A 20 -20.33 2.84 -6.33
CA LEU A 20 -21.55 3.43 -5.76
C LEU A 20 -22.30 2.44 -4.85
N ASP A 21 -22.44 1.18 -5.25
CA ASP A 21 -23.04 0.13 -4.43
C ASP A 21 -22.29 -0.05 -3.09
N SER A 22 -20.95 -0.05 -3.14
CA SER A 22 -20.13 -0.20 -1.93
C SER A 22 -20.26 0.99 -0.97
N LEU A 23 -20.40 2.21 -1.51
CA LEU A 23 -20.62 3.42 -0.71
C LEU A 23 -22.04 3.45 -0.11
N ALA A 24 -23.03 2.98 -0.87
CA ALA A 24 -24.43 2.93 -0.47
C ALA A 24 -24.68 2.02 0.74
N ALA A 25 -23.79 1.03 0.97
CA ALA A 25 -23.91 0.09 2.07
C ALA A 25 -23.89 0.75 3.46
N PHE A 26 -23.29 1.93 3.60
CA PHE A 26 -23.21 2.63 4.89
C PHE A 26 -23.46 4.15 4.81
N SER A 27 -23.41 4.78 3.64
CA SER A 27 -23.59 6.24 3.50
C SER A 27 -25.07 6.62 3.50
N ASP A 28 -25.41 7.78 4.05
CA ASP A 28 -26.78 8.34 3.95
C ASP A 28 -27.02 9.00 2.59
N ASP A 29 -25.98 9.65 2.06
CA ASP A 29 -26.02 10.41 0.82
C ASP A 29 -24.75 10.13 0.01
N ILE A 30 -24.88 10.10 -1.33
CA ILE A 30 -23.74 10.06 -2.26
C ILE A 30 -23.82 11.25 -3.19
N TYR A 31 -22.77 12.07 -3.18
CA TYR A 31 -22.61 13.25 -4.02
C TYR A 31 -21.50 13.01 -5.03
N VAL A 32 -21.76 13.32 -6.30
CA VAL A 32 -20.81 13.04 -7.39
C VAL A 32 -20.52 14.30 -8.19
N ILE A 33 -19.25 14.54 -8.48
CA ILE A 33 -18.86 15.44 -9.57
C ILE A 33 -18.61 14.59 -10.81
N ASP A 34 -19.42 14.81 -11.84
CA ASP A 34 -19.20 14.26 -13.17
C ASP A 34 -18.42 15.29 -14.01
N ASP A 35 -17.15 15.00 -14.23
CA ASP A 35 -16.23 15.82 -15.03
C ASP A 35 -16.39 15.51 -16.53
N ARG A 36 -17.61 15.69 -17.03
CA ARG A 36 -17.99 15.53 -18.45
C ARG A 36 -17.72 14.14 -19.00
N SER A 37 -18.23 13.11 -18.35
CA SER A 37 -18.20 11.77 -18.91
C SER A 37 -18.92 11.73 -20.26
N THR A 38 -18.34 11.00 -21.19
CA THR A 38 -18.82 10.77 -22.56
C THR A 38 -19.28 9.33 -22.79
N ASP A 39 -19.07 8.45 -21.81
CA ASP A 39 -19.54 7.07 -21.79
C ASP A 39 -20.87 6.94 -20.99
N ASP A 40 -21.21 5.71 -20.66
CA ASP A 40 -22.39 5.32 -19.87
C ASP A 40 -22.35 5.79 -18.40
N THR A 41 -21.24 6.40 -17.92
CA THR A 41 -21.16 7.04 -16.60
C THR A 41 -22.31 8.03 -16.37
N VAL A 42 -22.68 8.80 -17.39
CA VAL A 42 -23.74 9.82 -17.27
C VAL A 42 -25.09 9.17 -16.94
N GLU A 43 -25.37 8.03 -17.58
CA GLU A 43 -26.60 7.26 -17.38
C GLU A 43 -26.58 6.54 -16.03
N ILE A 44 -25.44 5.94 -15.65
CA ILE A 44 -25.24 5.31 -14.34
C ILE A 44 -25.54 6.32 -13.22
N LEU A 45 -24.95 7.52 -13.29
CA LEU A 45 -25.15 8.56 -12.27
C LEU A 45 -26.59 9.09 -12.22
N ALA A 46 -27.30 9.10 -13.35
CA ALA A 46 -28.69 9.55 -13.38
C ALA A 46 -29.66 8.53 -12.78
N ASN A 47 -29.34 7.23 -12.87
CA ASN A 47 -30.26 6.15 -12.57
C ASN A 47 -29.92 5.39 -11.27
N HIS A 48 -28.71 5.53 -10.73
CA HIS A 48 -28.30 4.81 -9.54
C HIS A 48 -29.04 5.31 -8.30
N PRO A 49 -29.79 4.45 -7.57
CA PRO A 49 -30.74 4.89 -6.53
C PRO A 49 -30.06 5.53 -5.30
N ALA A 50 -28.78 5.20 -5.05
CA ALA A 50 -28.02 5.78 -3.95
C ALA A 50 -27.40 7.15 -4.27
N VAL A 51 -27.40 7.57 -5.54
CA VAL A 51 -26.84 8.87 -5.93
C VAL A 51 -27.87 9.95 -5.63
N THR A 52 -27.54 10.80 -4.66
CA THR A 52 -28.44 11.84 -4.16
C THR A 52 -28.22 13.20 -4.83
N ASN A 53 -27.01 13.46 -5.32
CA ASN A 53 -26.70 14.71 -6.01
C ASN A 53 -25.57 14.52 -7.03
N VAL A 54 -25.70 15.16 -8.18
CA VAL A 54 -24.69 15.15 -9.25
C VAL A 54 -24.42 16.57 -9.71
N VAL A 55 -23.17 17.03 -9.59
CA VAL A 55 -22.72 18.25 -10.23
C VAL A 55 -21.96 17.91 -11.50
N ARG A 56 -22.48 18.40 -12.62
CA ARG A 56 -21.89 18.18 -13.94
C ARG A 56 -21.12 19.42 -14.40
N ALA A 57 -19.90 19.21 -14.88
CA ALA A 57 -19.17 20.24 -15.59
C ALA A 57 -19.95 20.68 -16.86
N ARG A 58 -19.91 21.98 -17.17
CA ARG A 58 -20.66 22.55 -18.31
C ARG A 58 -20.20 21.93 -19.63
N SER A 59 -21.15 21.67 -20.53
CA SER A 59 -20.94 21.03 -21.82
C SER A 59 -20.30 21.91 -22.91
N ASP A 60 -20.12 23.22 -22.67
CA ASP A 60 -19.59 24.16 -23.65
C ASP A 60 -18.10 24.50 -23.47
N LEU A 61 -17.44 23.93 -22.45
CA LEU A 61 -16.00 24.06 -22.23
C LEU A 61 -15.19 23.11 -23.15
N PRO A 62 -13.88 23.35 -23.37
CA PRO A 62 -13.03 22.52 -24.24
C PRO A 62 -13.01 21.03 -23.85
N ALA A 63 -12.90 20.16 -24.85
CA ALA A 63 -12.86 18.71 -24.69
C ALA A 63 -11.46 18.22 -24.29
N THR A 64 -11.02 18.58 -23.09
CA THR A 64 -9.80 18.06 -22.46
C THR A 64 -10.17 17.07 -21.35
N PRO A 65 -9.55 15.88 -21.29
CA PRO A 65 -9.75 14.96 -20.16
C PRO A 65 -9.44 15.66 -18.83
N TRP A 66 -10.27 15.42 -17.82
CA TRP A 66 -10.16 16.05 -16.50
C TRP A 66 -10.12 17.58 -16.57
N LEU A 67 -11.17 18.16 -17.16
CA LEU A 67 -11.29 19.59 -17.34
C LEU A 67 -11.29 20.34 -16.01
N ILE A 68 -11.90 19.76 -14.97
CA ILE A 68 -11.86 20.33 -13.62
C ILE A 68 -10.50 19.94 -12.99
N PRO A 69 -9.60 20.90 -12.73
CA PRO A 69 -8.35 20.62 -12.04
C PRO A 69 -8.61 19.98 -10.68
N GLU A 70 -7.71 19.11 -10.23
CA GLU A 70 -7.94 18.33 -9.00
C GLU A 70 -8.28 19.20 -7.80
N SER A 71 -7.50 20.26 -7.55
CA SER A 71 -7.73 21.20 -6.46
C SER A 71 -9.11 21.88 -6.52
N THR A 72 -9.57 22.27 -7.71
CA THR A 72 -10.91 22.86 -7.92
C THR A 72 -12.02 21.84 -7.66
N GLY A 73 -11.84 20.60 -8.12
CA GLY A 73 -12.79 19.51 -7.87
C GLY A 73 -12.89 19.20 -6.38
N LEU A 74 -11.75 19.15 -5.69
CA LEU A 74 -11.69 18.94 -4.25
C LEU A 74 -12.37 20.07 -3.48
N GLU A 75 -12.08 21.33 -3.81
CA GLU A 75 -12.76 22.49 -3.21
C GLU A 75 -14.29 22.40 -3.38
N LEU A 76 -14.76 21.98 -4.54
CA LEU A 76 -16.19 21.78 -4.77
C LEU A 76 -16.77 20.65 -3.90
N LEU A 77 -16.09 19.51 -3.79
CA LEU A 77 -16.51 18.42 -2.88
C LEU A 77 -16.55 18.87 -1.42
N TYR A 78 -15.57 19.64 -0.97
CA TYR A 78 -15.54 20.15 0.40
C TYR A 78 -16.66 21.17 0.66
N ARG A 79 -17.00 22.01 -0.31
CA ARG A 79 -18.17 22.90 -0.21
C ARG A 79 -19.50 22.14 -0.17
N MET A 80 -19.61 21.03 -0.90
CA MET A 80 -20.78 20.15 -0.79
C MET A 80 -20.90 19.54 0.60
N ALA A 81 -19.78 19.07 1.16
CA ALA A 81 -19.75 18.56 2.53
C ALA A 81 -20.11 19.66 3.54
N ASP A 82 -19.58 20.88 3.38
CA ASP A 82 -19.88 22.02 4.24
C ASP A 82 -21.35 22.43 4.21
N PHE A 83 -21.98 22.34 3.04
CA PHE A 83 -23.43 22.54 2.91
C PHE A 83 -24.23 21.46 3.67
N CYS A 84 -23.80 20.20 3.60
CA CYS A 84 -24.52 19.07 4.21
C CYS A 84 -24.29 18.95 5.72
N ARG A 85 -23.14 19.43 6.23
CA ARG A 85 -22.68 19.29 7.62
C ARG A 85 -22.84 17.86 8.17
N PRO A 86 -22.29 16.83 7.49
CA PRO A 86 -22.37 15.45 7.96
C PRO A 86 -21.50 15.26 9.22
N ASP A 87 -21.65 14.14 9.91
CA ASP A 87 -20.71 13.78 10.99
C ASP A 87 -19.39 13.24 10.41
N TRP A 88 -19.50 12.47 9.33
CA TRP A 88 -18.38 11.86 8.60
C TRP A 88 -18.53 12.06 7.10
N VAL A 89 -17.40 12.22 6.44
CA VAL A 89 -17.30 12.19 4.98
C VAL A 89 -16.42 11.02 4.57
N MET A 90 -16.84 10.31 3.52
CA MET A 90 -16.00 9.36 2.81
C MET A 90 -15.70 9.88 1.41
N MET A 91 -14.42 10.10 1.09
CA MET A 91 -14.00 10.49 -0.24
C MET A 91 -13.21 9.37 -0.91
N VAL A 92 -13.67 8.95 -2.09
CA VAL A 92 -13.02 7.93 -2.92
C VAL A 92 -13.08 8.29 -4.40
N ASP A 93 -12.16 7.78 -5.19
CA ASP A 93 -12.23 7.88 -6.65
C ASP A 93 -13.31 6.95 -7.22
N ALA A 94 -13.83 7.25 -8.41
CA ALA A 94 -14.91 6.47 -9.03
C ALA A 94 -14.52 5.01 -9.39
N ASP A 95 -13.24 4.67 -9.28
CA ASP A 95 -12.66 3.34 -9.48
C ASP A 95 -12.21 2.68 -8.17
N TRP A 96 -12.62 3.20 -7.01
CA TRP A 96 -12.30 2.60 -5.70
C TRP A 96 -13.51 1.88 -5.11
N LEU A 97 -13.39 0.57 -4.99
CA LEU A 97 -14.36 -0.26 -4.28
C LEU A 97 -14.05 -0.29 -2.78
N VAL A 98 -15.07 -0.17 -1.94
CA VAL A 98 -14.96 -0.29 -0.48
C VAL A 98 -15.38 -1.70 -0.04
N GLU A 99 -14.43 -2.49 0.46
CA GLU A 99 -14.69 -3.81 1.02
C GLU A 99 -14.60 -3.78 2.55
N THR A 100 -15.55 -4.42 3.23
CA THR A 100 -15.57 -4.44 4.69
C THR A 100 -16.17 -5.74 5.25
N ASP A 101 -15.68 -6.18 6.41
CA ASP A 101 -16.29 -7.21 7.28
C ASP A 101 -16.92 -6.65 8.55
N ILE A 102 -16.87 -5.34 8.73
CA ILE A 102 -17.36 -4.69 9.94
C ILE A 102 -18.57 -3.83 9.63
N ASP A 103 -19.35 -3.55 10.68
CA ASP A 103 -20.29 -2.44 10.64
C ASP A 103 -19.52 -1.12 10.69
N VAL A 104 -19.31 -0.52 9.52
CA VAL A 104 -18.61 0.77 9.35
C VAL A 104 -19.26 1.85 10.19
N ARG A 105 -20.60 1.93 10.25
CA ARG A 105 -21.31 2.95 11.04
C ARG A 105 -21.01 2.78 12.51
N ALA A 106 -21.06 1.56 13.02
CA ALA A 106 -20.78 1.29 14.41
C ALA A 106 -19.30 1.59 14.76
N ALA A 107 -18.37 1.32 13.85
CA ALA A 107 -16.95 1.64 14.05
C ALA A 107 -16.69 3.16 14.07
N LEU A 108 -17.26 3.91 13.11
CA LEU A 108 -17.16 5.37 13.07
C LEU A 108 -17.80 6.02 14.31
N ALA A 109 -18.93 5.50 14.80
CA ALA A 109 -19.58 5.99 16.00
C ALA A 109 -18.77 5.78 17.29
N ARG A 110 -17.95 4.70 17.35
CA ARG A 110 -17.04 4.42 18.48
C ARG A 110 -15.69 5.11 18.37
N THR A 111 -15.40 5.76 17.23
CA THR A 111 -14.12 6.40 17.01
C THR A 111 -13.94 7.56 18.00
N PRO A 112 -12.83 7.64 18.77
CA PRO A 112 -12.61 8.70 19.73
C PRO A 112 -12.74 10.10 19.12
N GLU A 113 -13.26 11.08 19.86
CA GLU A 113 -13.54 12.43 19.35
C GLU A 113 -12.30 13.16 18.83
N ASP A 114 -11.12 12.83 19.36
CA ASP A 114 -9.84 13.44 18.98
C ASP A 114 -9.30 12.95 17.62
N VAL A 115 -9.94 11.97 16.99
CA VAL A 115 -9.54 11.42 15.68
C VAL A 115 -10.22 12.20 14.54
N ALA A 116 -9.49 13.01 13.79
CA ALA A 116 -10.08 13.76 12.67
C ALA A 116 -10.28 12.93 11.40
N ALA A 117 -9.44 11.92 11.17
CA ALA A 117 -9.49 11.08 9.96
C ALA A 117 -9.02 9.66 10.23
N LEU A 118 -9.43 8.74 9.36
CA LEU A 118 -9.08 7.32 9.44
C LEU A 118 -8.43 6.85 8.15
N LEU A 119 -7.28 6.21 8.29
CA LEU A 119 -6.57 5.50 7.23
C LEU A 119 -7.15 4.09 7.04
N CYS A 120 -7.28 3.67 5.78
CA CYS A 120 -7.62 2.32 5.36
C CYS A 120 -6.53 1.80 4.40
N PRO A 121 -6.21 0.50 4.42
CA PRO A 121 -5.40 -0.13 3.38
C PRO A 121 -6.08 -0.02 2.02
N ILE A 122 -5.28 0.25 1.00
CA ILE A 122 -5.68 0.18 -0.42
C ILE A 122 -4.80 -0.81 -1.15
N VAL A 123 -5.43 -1.64 -1.97
CA VAL A 123 -4.76 -2.57 -2.88
C VAL A 123 -5.27 -2.34 -4.30
N SER A 124 -4.45 -2.59 -5.30
CA SER A 124 -4.94 -2.62 -6.69
C SER A 124 -5.62 -3.95 -6.98
N SER A 125 -6.72 -3.92 -7.73
CA SER A 125 -7.25 -5.11 -8.37
C SER A 125 -6.26 -5.62 -9.43
N TRP A 126 -6.43 -6.88 -9.82
CA TRP A 126 -5.74 -7.48 -10.95
C TRP A 126 -6.69 -8.36 -11.73
N ASP A 127 -6.81 -8.10 -13.03
CA ASP A 127 -7.63 -8.87 -13.94
C ASP A 127 -7.01 -8.77 -15.35
N ASP A 128 -5.79 -9.30 -15.47
CA ASP A 128 -5.04 -9.34 -16.72
C ASP A 128 -5.09 -10.74 -17.34
N PRO A 129 -5.72 -10.94 -18.52
CA PRO A 129 -5.81 -12.26 -19.13
C PRO A 129 -4.46 -12.76 -19.68
N GLU A 130 -3.52 -11.88 -19.99
CA GLU A 130 -2.19 -12.24 -20.50
C GLU A 130 -1.20 -12.50 -19.35
N TYR A 131 -1.33 -11.73 -18.27
CA TYR A 131 -0.48 -11.81 -17.08
C TYR A 131 -1.29 -12.07 -15.79
N PRO A 132 -2.12 -13.14 -15.72
CA PRO A 132 -3.08 -13.32 -14.62
C PRO A 132 -2.43 -13.44 -13.24
N GLU A 133 -1.20 -13.94 -13.19
CA GLU A 133 -0.46 -14.14 -11.95
C GLU A 133 0.46 -12.95 -11.62
N LEU A 134 0.47 -11.85 -12.39
CA LEU A 134 1.47 -10.79 -12.21
C LEU A 134 1.45 -10.17 -10.82
N ILE A 135 0.30 -9.73 -10.30
CA ILE A 135 0.22 -9.21 -8.93
C ILE A 135 0.52 -10.32 -7.90
N PRO A 136 -0.07 -11.52 -7.97
CA PRO A 136 0.30 -12.63 -7.09
C PRO A 136 1.80 -12.95 -7.05
N VAL A 137 2.50 -12.79 -8.18
CA VAL A 137 3.89 -13.21 -8.37
C VAL A 137 4.90 -12.06 -8.20
N MET A 138 4.52 -10.83 -8.53
CA MET A 138 5.37 -9.63 -8.47
C MET A 138 5.09 -8.78 -7.22
N GLY A 139 4.00 -9.06 -6.50
CA GLY A 139 3.58 -8.39 -5.27
C GLY A 139 2.47 -7.36 -5.49
N THR A 140 1.65 -7.09 -4.47
CA THR A 140 0.69 -5.97 -4.54
C THR A 140 1.34 -4.68 -4.08
N ALA A 141 0.97 -3.56 -4.72
CA ALA A 141 1.19 -2.24 -4.16
C ALA A 141 0.12 -1.97 -3.08
N GLU A 142 0.34 -2.46 -1.86
CA GLU A 142 -0.48 -2.06 -0.72
C GLU A 142 -0.01 -0.70 -0.20
N ALA A 143 -0.95 0.23 -0.03
CA ALA A 143 -0.70 1.54 0.56
C ALA A 143 -1.77 1.86 1.60
N LEU A 144 -1.57 2.95 2.35
CA LEU A 144 -2.63 3.53 3.19
C LEU A 144 -3.21 4.76 2.49
N ARG A 145 -4.54 4.91 2.58
CA ARG A 145 -5.28 6.09 2.13
C ARG A 145 -6.24 6.51 3.22
N GLY A 146 -6.55 7.79 3.32
CA GLY A 146 -7.47 8.30 4.33
C GLY A 146 -8.79 8.74 3.72
N PRO A 147 -9.68 7.81 3.38
CA PRO A 147 -10.94 8.15 2.74
C PRO A 147 -11.95 8.74 3.74
N PHE A 148 -11.84 8.44 5.03
CA PHE A 148 -12.78 8.88 6.05
C PHE A 148 -12.23 10.08 6.85
N TRP A 149 -13.03 11.12 6.99
CA TRP A 149 -12.71 12.27 7.83
C TRP A 149 -13.96 12.90 8.43
N ARG A 150 -13.81 13.50 9.61
CA ARG A 150 -14.88 14.24 10.29
C ARG A 150 -15.05 15.61 9.68
N TRP A 151 -16.28 16.02 9.45
CA TRP A 151 -16.54 17.39 9.05
C TRP A 151 -16.32 18.34 10.24
N SER A 152 -15.70 19.48 9.96
CA SER A 152 -15.55 20.60 10.89
C SER A 152 -15.54 21.92 10.11
N PRO A 153 -15.96 23.03 10.72
CA PRO A 153 -15.84 24.34 10.09
C PRO A 153 -14.38 24.70 9.80
N GLY A 154 -14.10 25.23 8.61
CA GLY A 154 -12.77 25.72 8.24
C GLY A 154 -11.80 24.68 7.66
N LEU A 155 -12.30 23.50 7.27
CA LEU A 155 -11.55 22.56 6.42
C LEU A 155 -11.19 23.20 5.08
N ARG A 156 -10.00 22.87 4.56
CA ARG A 156 -9.44 23.48 3.34
C ARG A 156 -9.07 22.43 2.31
N ALA A 157 -9.30 22.75 1.05
CA ALA A 157 -8.91 21.88 -0.04
C ALA A 157 -7.40 21.75 -0.21
N GLY A 158 -6.99 20.61 -0.75
CA GLY A 158 -5.65 20.46 -1.32
C GLY A 158 -5.46 21.40 -2.50
N ILE A 159 -4.31 22.08 -2.55
CA ILE A 159 -3.99 23.07 -3.60
C ILE A 159 -3.01 22.53 -4.64
N LYS A 160 -2.59 21.27 -4.53
CA LYS A 160 -1.65 20.69 -5.48
C LYS A 160 -2.32 20.51 -6.83
N LEU A 161 -1.51 20.46 -7.89
CA LEU A 161 -2.00 20.19 -9.24
C LEU A 161 -2.55 18.76 -9.37
N MET A 162 -1.89 17.80 -8.73
CA MET A 162 -2.22 16.38 -8.72
C MET A 162 -1.75 15.73 -7.40
N HIS A 163 -2.22 14.50 -7.13
CA HIS A 163 -1.87 13.69 -5.95
C HIS A 163 -2.19 14.39 -4.62
N ASN A 164 -3.30 15.13 -4.60
CA ASN A 164 -3.86 15.58 -3.33
C ASN A 164 -4.41 14.39 -2.54
N PRO A 165 -4.33 14.42 -1.20
CA PRO A 165 -4.90 13.35 -0.39
C PRO A 165 -6.43 13.36 -0.45
N HIS A 166 -7.04 12.21 -0.14
CA HIS A 166 -8.49 12.06 -0.05
C HIS A 166 -9.11 12.64 1.24
N TRP A 167 -8.46 13.65 1.82
CA TRP A 167 -8.94 14.40 2.98
C TRP A 167 -8.52 15.88 2.87
N PRO A 168 -9.09 16.77 3.72
CA PRO A 168 -8.70 18.17 3.77
C PRO A 168 -7.21 18.39 4.06
N ALA A 169 -6.60 19.41 3.45
CA ALA A 169 -5.17 19.68 3.57
C ALA A 169 -4.74 20.04 5.00
N ASN A 170 -5.67 20.58 5.80
CA ASN A 170 -5.45 20.97 7.19
C ASN A 170 -6.08 19.99 8.19
N ILE A 171 -6.33 18.74 7.81
CA ILE A 171 -7.06 17.78 8.65
C ILE A 171 -6.42 17.57 10.03
N THR A 172 -5.09 17.65 10.12
CA THR A 172 -4.33 17.49 11.37
C THR A 172 -4.50 18.65 12.34
N ASP A 173 -4.97 19.82 11.88
CA ASP A 173 -5.31 20.94 12.75
C ASP A 173 -6.59 20.66 13.56
N HIS A 174 -7.38 19.66 13.13
CA HIS A 174 -8.67 19.30 13.72
C HIS A 174 -8.62 18.01 14.56
N GLY A 175 -7.47 17.34 14.64
CA GLY A 175 -7.30 16.12 15.42
C GLY A 175 -6.27 15.17 14.82
N ARG A 176 -6.03 14.04 15.49
CA ARG A 176 -5.07 13.03 15.04
C ARG A 176 -5.66 12.14 13.95
N ILE A 177 -4.78 11.48 13.19
CA ILE A 177 -5.17 10.49 12.19
C ILE A 177 -5.11 9.10 12.82
N GLY A 178 -6.21 8.36 12.77
CA GLY A 178 -6.31 6.97 13.20
C GLY A 178 -6.24 5.99 12.03
N ARG A 179 -6.45 4.71 12.33
CA ARG A 179 -6.66 3.65 11.34
C ARG A 179 -8.01 3.01 11.57
N LEU A 180 -8.65 2.60 10.48
CA LEU A 180 -9.88 1.82 10.49
C LEU A 180 -9.59 0.42 9.99
N GLU A 181 -9.36 -0.49 10.94
CA GLU A 181 -9.22 -1.91 10.63
C GLU A 181 -10.56 -2.50 10.19
N GLY A 182 -10.53 -3.53 9.35
CA GLY A 182 -11.75 -4.17 8.82
C GLY A 182 -12.37 -3.47 7.60
N VAL A 183 -11.77 -2.38 7.12
CA VAL A 183 -12.12 -1.75 5.83
C VAL A 183 -10.91 -1.78 4.91
N ARG A 184 -11.11 -2.17 3.66
CA ARG A 184 -10.10 -2.18 2.60
C ARG A 184 -10.65 -1.48 1.36
N LEU A 185 -9.81 -0.66 0.73
CA LEU A 185 -10.08 -0.07 -0.56
C LEU A 185 -9.46 -0.95 -1.65
N VAL A 186 -10.19 -1.16 -2.75
CA VAL A 186 -9.69 -1.85 -3.94
C VAL A 186 -9.71 -0.88 -5.10
N HIS A 187 -8.53 -0.56 -5.64
CA HIS A 187 -8.33 0.34 -6.77
C HIS A 187 -8.44 -0.42 -8.10
N ASP A 188 -9.47 -0.13 -8.89
CA ASP A 188 -9.83 -0.84 -10.12
C ASP A 188 -9.54 -0.05 -11.43
N GLY A 189 -8.84 1.07 -11.32
CA GLY A 189 -8.49 1.95 -12.45
C GLY A 189 -7.33 1.50 -13.34
N TRP A 190 -6.65 0.40 -13.00
CA TRP A 190 -5.56 -0.20 -13.79
C TRP A 190 -5.32 -1.68 -13.44
N SER A 191 -6.29 -2.52 -13.78
CA SER A 191 -6.30 -3.95 -13.45
C SER A 191 -5.41 -4.79 -14.36
N THR A 192 -4.85 -4.21 -15.43
CA THR A 192 -3.94 -4.88 -16.38
C THR A 192 -2.57 -4.21 -16.45
N LEU A 193 -1.56 -4.94 -16.96
CA LEU A 193 -0.23 -4.41 -17.19
C LEU A 193 -0.26 -3.30 -18.24
N ALA A 194 -1.07 -3.47 -19.29
CA ALA A 194 -1.26 -2.45 -20.32
C ALA A 194 -1.83 -1.15 -19.75
N GLU A 195 -2.85 -1.24 -18.87
CA GLU A 195 -3.43 -0.06 -18.20
C GLU A 195 -2.41 0.62 -17.27
N ARG A 196 -1.62 -0.15 -16.51
CA ARG A 196 -0.55 0.41 -15.67
C ARG A 196 0.51 1.14 -16.49
N ILE A 197 0.95 0.58 -17.62
CA ILE A 197 1.90 1.22 -18.54
C ILE A 197 1.30 2.53 -19.06
N SER A 198 0.04 2.51 -19.53
CA SER A 198 -0.65 3.71 -20.02
C SER A 198 -0.75 4.80 -18.94
N ARG A 199 -0.97 4.41 -17.68
CA ARG A 199 -0.99 5.33 -16.53
C ARG A 199 0.37 5.90 -16.21
N VAL A 200 1.43 5.10 -16.24
CA VAL A 200 2.82 5.58 -16.10
C VAL A 200 3.13 6.63 -17.17
N GLU A 201 2.85 6.32 -18.43
CA GLU A 201 3.07 7.25 -19.54
C GLU A 201 2.27 8.55 -19.36
N HIS A 202 1.02 8.44 -18.89
CA HIS A 202 0.18 9.60 -18.58
C HIS A 202 0.82 10.49 -17.50
N TYR A 203 1.24 9.91 -16.38
CA TYR A 203 1.88 10.68 -15.31
C TYR A 203 3.23 11.28 -15.73
N LEU A 204 4.06 10.55 -16.46
CA LEU A 204 5.33 11.06 -16.99
C LEU A 204 5.16 12.23 -17.95
N ARG A 205 4.08 12.26 -18.74
CA ARG A 205 3.76 13.42 -19.60
C ARG A 205 3.42 14.67 -18.79
N LEU A 206 2.76 14.52 -17.64
CA LEU A 206 2.32 15.63 -16.80
C LEU A 206 3.38 16.07 -15.79
N ASP A 207 4.21 15.14 -15.33
CA ASP A 207 5.20 15.34 -14.26
C ASP A 207 6.49 14.53 -14.54
N PRO A 208 7.26 14.90 -15.58
CA PRO A 208 8.46 14.16 -16.01
C PRO A 208 9.58 14.15 -14.97
N ASP A 209 9.61 15.15 -14.09
CA ASP A 209 10.61 15.31 -13.03
C ASP A 209 10.11 14.80 -11.66
N TYR A 210 8.95 14.15 -11.61
CA TYR A 210 8.35 13.58 -10.39
C TYR A 210 8.09 14.60 -9.27
N ARG A 211 7.96 15.90 -9.61
CA ARG A 211 7.81 16.99 -8.64
C ARG A 211 6.51 16.86 -7.85
N HIS A 212 5.46 16.36 -8.50
CA HIS A 212 4.16 16.16 -7.87
C HIS A 212 4.04 14.82 -7.15
N ASN A 213 4.92 13.86 -7.44
CA ASN A 213 5.02 12.58 -6.73
C ASN A 213 6.19 12.54 -5.73
N PHE A 214 6.60 13.69 -5.18
CA PHE A 214 7.64 13.78 -4.15
C PHE A 214 9.00 13.16 -4.54
N GLY A 215 9.36 13.22 -5.82
CA GLY A 215 10.59 12.61 -6.33
C GLY A 215 10.50 11.10 -6.56
N VAL A 216 9.35 10.47 -6.26
CA VAL A 216 9.13 9.04 -6.49
C VAL A 216 8.80 8.80 -7.96
N ALA A 217 9.58 7.94 -8.60
CA ALA A 217 9.37 7.61 -10.01
C ALA A 217 8.07 6.81 -10.20
N TYR A 218 7.21 7.29 -11.11
CA TYR A 218 5.89 6.69 -11.38
C TYR A 218 5.99 5.25 -11.86
N ASP A 219 6.88 5.00 -12.81
CA ASP A 219 7.16 3.70 -13.39
C ASP A 219 7.59 2.69 -12.32
N ARG A 220 8.58 3.03 -11.50
CA ARG A 220 9.07 2.16 -10.42
C ARG A 220 7.94 1.83 -9.43
N SER A 221 7.04 2.77 -9.16
CA SER A 221 5.91 2.53 -8.24
C SER A 221 4.81 1.65 -8.84
N LEU A 222 4.46 1.86 -10.10
CA LEU A 222 3.35 1.18 -10.77
C LEU A 222 3.76 -0.13 -11.42
N LEU A 223 5.03 -0.29 -11.79
CA LEU A 223 5.58 -1.45 -12.50
C LEU A 223 6.47 -2.29 -11.59
N PHE A 224 6.10 -2.46 -10.31
CA PHE A 224 6.74 -3.43 -9.40
C PHE A 224 8.26 -3.21 -9.23
N GLY A 225 8.71 -1.95 -9.28
CA GLY A 225 10.12 -1.57 -9.17
C GLY A 225 10.87 -1.53 -10.50
N TYR A 226 10.22 -1.78 -11.64
CA TYR A 226 10.82 -1.69 -12.98
C TYR A 226 10.63 -0.29 -13.57
N ALA A 227 11.58 0.19 -14.36
CA ALA A 227 11.38 1.39 -15.16
C ALA A 227 10.54 1.10 -16.40
N LEU A 228 10.01 2.15 -17.03
CA LEU A 228 9.19 2.01 -18.23
C LEU A 228 9.95 1.34 -19.39
N ASP A 229 11.24 1.61 -19.53
CA ASP A 229 12.12 0.97 -20.53
C ASP A 229 12.55 -0.46 -20.16
N GLU A 230 12.22 -0.92 -18.95
CA GLU A 230 12.49 -2.27 -18.46
C GLU A 230 11.25 -3.19 -18.53
N VAL A 231 10.16 -2.78 -19.19
CA VAL A 231 8.91 -3.57 -19.26
C VAL A 231 9.12 -4.97 -19.86
N ASP A 232 10.00 -5.12 -20.86
CA ASP A 232 10.31 -6.44 -21.41
C ASP A 232 11.05 -7.34 -20.41
N LEU A 233 11.86 -6.74 -19.54
CA LEU A 233 12.50 -7.46 -18.43
C LEU A 233 11.46 -7.85 -17.37
N LEU A 234 10.50 -6.97 -17.04
CA LEU A 234 9.38 -7.30 -16.16
C LEU A 234 8.60 -8.51 -16.68
N LYS A 235 8.25 -8.51 -17.96
CA LYS A 235 7.54 -9.61 -18.63
C LYS A 235 8.38 -10.90 -18.61
N ALA A 236 9.67 -10.81 -18.92
CA ALA A 236 10.57 -11.96 -18.88
C ALA A 236 10.70 -12.54 -17.45
N ASP A 237 10.84 -11.68 -16.44
CA ASP A 237 10.92 -12.08 -15.03
C ASP A 237 9.63 -12.77 -14.58
N TYR A 238 8.47 -12.25 -14.97
CA TYR A 238 7.18 -12.90 -14.75
C TYR A 238 7.13 -14.30 -15.40
N GLN A 239 7.50 -14.41 -16.67
CA GLN A 239 7.50 -15.69 -17.40
C GLN A 239 8.43 -16.73 -16.74
N ARG A 240 9.61 -16.32 -16.25
CA ARG A 240 10.48 -17.22 -15.47
C ARG A 240 9.82 -17.68 -14.17
N ARG A 241 9.12 -16.77 -13.47
CA ARG A 241 8.43 -17.07 -12.20
C ARG A 241 7.27 -18.04 -12.37
N ILE A 242 6.47 -17.91 -13.42
CA ILE A 242 5.36 -18.84 -13.66
C ILE A 242 5.84 -20.22 -14.12
N ARG A 243 6.96 -20.30 -14.84
CA ARG A 243 7.57 -21.59 -15.25
C ARG A 243 8.29 -22.30 -14.10
N GLY A 244 8.57 -21.60 -13.00
CA GLY A 244 9.37 -22.15 -11.90
C GLY A 244 10.84 -22.32 -12.28
N ASP A 245 11.31 -21.59 -13.30
CA ASP A 245 12.70 -21.59 -13.77
C ASP A 245 13.58 -20.77 -12.81
N PHE A 246 13.59 -21.17 -11.54
CA PHE A 246 14.51 -20.67 -10.53
C PHE A 246 15.39 -21.80 -10.05
N ASP A 247 16.67 -21.48 -9.86
CA ASP A 247 17.64 -22.39 -9.29
C ASP A 247 17.07 -22.89 -7.94
N PRO A 248 16.79 -24.19 -7.80
CA PRO A 248 16.13 -24.70 -6.61
C PRO A 248 16.99 -24.35 -5.40
N LEU A 249 16.31 -23.83 -4.38
CA LEU A 249 16.79 -23.63 -3.03
C LEU A 249 17.95 -24.55 -2.68
N GLU A 250 18.99 -23.99 -2.08
CA GLU A 250 19.87 -24.79 -1.24
C GLU A 250 19.00 -25.69 -0.34
N PRO A 251 19.33 -26.98 -0.17
CA PRO A 251 18.57 -27.88 0.70
C PRO A 251 18.28 -27.23 2.07
N GLY A 252 16.98 -27.01 2.37
CA GLY A 252 16.53 -26.36 3.60
C GLY A 252 16.06 -24.91 3.43
N GLY A 253 16.25 -24.29 2.26
CA GLY A 253 15.76 -22.94 1.97
C GLY A 253 14.25 -22.81 2.17
N ARG A 254 13.85 -21.78 2.91
CA ARG A 254 12.45 -21.47 3.24
C ARG A 254 12.27 -19.98 3.43
N LEU A 255 11.01 -19.52 3.47
CA LEU A 255 10.71 -18.14 3.81
C LEU A 255 11.29 -17.78 5.18
N PRO A 256 11.68 -16.50 5.39
CA PRO A 256 12.29 -16.08 6.65
C PRO A 256 11.33 -16.27 7.84
N ILE A 257 10.02 -16.36 7.58
CA ILE A 257 8.98 -16.74 8.52
C ILE A 257 7.91 -17.57 7.76
N ASP A 258 7.20 -18.49 8.42
CA ASP A 258 6.03 -19.22 7.86
C ASP A 258 4.87 -18.38 7.30
N ARG A 259 4.03 -18.98 6.44
CA ARG A 259 3.01 -18.28 5.63
C ARG A 259 1.69 -17.91 6.35
N GLU A 260 1.34 -18.57 7.45
CA GLU A 260 0.06 -18.36 8.13
C GLU A 260 0.24 -17.91 9.59
N PRO A 261 -0.61 -17.01 10.12
CA PRO A 261 -1.57 -16.11 9.45
C PRO A 261 -0.95 -14.69 9.29
N ARG A 262 -0.40 -14.34 8.11
CA ARG A 262 0.55 -13.20 8.05
C ARG A 262 0.30 -12.21 6.91
N ALA A 263 0.66 -10.96 7.19
CA ALA A 263 0.56 -9.82 6.26
C ALA A 263 1.95 -9.21 6.03
N ILE A 264 2.14 -8.59 4.87
CA ILE A 264 3.28 -7.69 4.64
C ILE A 264 2.88 -6.33 5.22
N GLY A 265 3.61 -5.86 6.24
CA GLY A 265 3.29 -4.59 6.88
C GLY A 265 3.79 -3.37 6.10
N ARG A 266 4.98 -3.48 5.51
CA ARG A 266 5.71 -2.35 4.87
C ARG A 266 6.63 -2.89 3.77
N GLY A 267 6.49 -2.41 2.53
CA GLY A 267 7.27 -2.88 1.36
C GLY A 267 8.56 -2.11 1.06
N TYR A 268 9.54 -2.76 0.42
CA TYR A 268 10.80 -2.15 -0.03
C TYR A 268 10.58 -0.93 -0.95
N GLY A 269 11.40 0.13 -0.80
CA GLY A 269 11.44 1.26 -1.74
C GLY A 269 11.36 2.65 -1.11
N GLN A 270 11.27 3.68 -1.96
CA GLN A 270 11.28 5.09 -1.56
C GLN A 270 9.95 5.51 -0.93
N ARG A 271 10.01 6.33 0.13
CA ARG A 271 8.86 6.84 0.88
C ARG A 271 9.07 8.30 1.28
N ALA A 272 7.98 8.96 1.69
CA ALA A 272 7.99 10.34 2.18
C ALA A 272 8.95 10.57 3.37
N GLY A 273 9.25 9.54 4.16
CA GLY A 273 10.18 9.60 5.30
C GLY A 273 11.59 9.03 5.02
N GLY A 274 11.91 8.67 3.78
CA GLY A 274 13.19 8.05 3.40
C GLY A 274 13.03 6.74 2.63
N PHE A 275 14.15 6.08 2.35
CA PHE A 275 14.19 4.79 1.66
C PHE A 275 14.04 3.64 2.67
N HIS A 276 13.12 2.71 2.40
CA HIS A 276 12.95 1.49 3.18
C HIS A 276 13.79 0.34 2.58
N PRO A 277 14.86 -0.11 3.26
CA PRO A 277 15.84 -1.04 2.70
C PRO A 277 15.38 -2.50 2.62
N GLY A 278 14.22 -2.82 3.21
CA GLY A 278 13.73 -4.18 3.36
C GLY A 278 12.22 -4.32 3.19
N VAL A 279 11.68 -5.42 3.68
CA VAL A 279 10.24 -5.66 3.79
C VAL A 279 9.93 -6.06 5.23
N ASP A 280 8.83 -5.54 5.79
CA ASP A 280 8.38 -5.90 7.12
C ASP A 280 7.29 -6.96 7.01
N PHE A 281 7.52 -8.10 7.66
CA PHE A 281 6.55 -9.16 7.82
C PHE A 281 5.90 -9.06 9.20
N ALA A 282 4.59 -8.86 9.20
CA ALA A 282 3.76 -8.96 10.39
C ALA A 282 3.74 -10.38 10.94
N ALA A 283 3.88 -10.55 12.26
CA ALA A 283 3.67 -11.85 12.86
C ALA A 283 3.30 -11.78 14.35
N ASP A 284 2.61 -12.82 14.82
CA ASP A 284 2.35 -13.01 16.24
C ASP A 284 3.67 -13.21 17.01
N PRO A 285 3.78 -12.67 18.24
CA PRO A 285 4.84 -13.04 19.15
C PRO A 285 4.95 -14.57 19.30
N GLY A 286 6.18 -15.08 19.34
CA GLY A 286 6.49 -16.51 19.28
C GLY A 286 6.75 -17.04 17.87
N THR A 287 6.41 -16.29 16.82
CA THR A 287 6.66 -16.71 15.43
C THR A 287 8.14 -16.98 15.17
N PRO A 288 8.52 -18.19 14.73
CA PRO A 288 9.91 -18.50 14.41
C PRO A 288 10.45 -17.71 13.21
N VAL A 289 11.70 -17.27 13.32
CA VAL A 289 12.49 -16.69 12.22
C VAL A 289 13.49 -17.72 11.73
N TYR A 290 13.62 -17.86 10.41
CA TYR A 290 14.47 -18.84 9.74
C TYR A 290 15.46 -18.17 8.79
N ALA A 291 16.65 -18.75 8.66
CA ALA A 291 17.61 -18.35 7.64
C ALA A 291 17.10 -18.74 6.25
N VAL A 292 17.06 -17.78 5.32
CA VAL A 292 16.65 -17.98 3.93
C VAL A 292 17.74 -18.71 3.14
N VAL A 293 19.00 -18.43 3.45
CA VAL A 293 20.20 -18.98 2.80
C VAL A 293 21.23 -19.44 3.83
N SER A 294 22.14 -20.33 3.46
CA SER A 294 23.32 -20.60 4.27
C SER A 294 24.34 -19.48 4.17
N GLY A 295 25.12 -19.32 5.24
CA GLY A 295 26.20 -18.35 5.26
C GLY A 295 26.93 -18.34 6.60
N ALA A 296 27.75 -17.31 6.78
CA ALA A 296 28.35 -17.00 8.07
C ALA A 296 27.66 -15.75 8.65
N ILE A 297 27.44 -15.73 9.96
CA ILE A 297 26.99 -14.52 10.63
C ILE A 297 28.11 -13.49 10.57
N SER A 298 27.89 -12.39 9.87
CA SER A 298 28.89 -11.33 9.67
C SER A 298 28.70 -10.15 10.63
N ALA A 299 27.48 -9.94 11.12
CA ALA A 299 27.16 -8.92 12.11
C ALA A 299 26.01 -9.36 13.01
N ILE A 300 26.10 -9.00 14.29
CA ILE A 300 25.01 -9.06 15.27
C ILE A 300 25.03 -7.74 16.04
N ASP A 301 23.92 -7.00 15.98
CA ASP A 301 23.75 -5.74 16.69
C ASP A 301 22.46 -5.77 17.52
N ASP A 302 22.44 -4.97 18.59
CA ASP A 302 21.24 -4.67 19.34
C ASP A 302 20.91 -3.19 19.23
N VAL A 303 19.72 -2.88 18.73
CA VAL A 303 19.25 -1.50 18.56
C VAL A 303 17.90 -1.37 19.23
N ASP A 304 17.87 -0.74 20.40
CA ASP A 304 16.65 -0.54 21.20
C ASP A 304 15.88 -1.86 21.47
N GLY A 305 16.63 -2.93 21.75
CA GLY A 305 16.08 -4.26 21.99
C GLY A 305 15.62 -5.02 20.74
N LEU A 306 15.85 -4.47 19.54
CA LEU A 306 15.76 -5.22 18.29
C LEU A 306 17.10 -5.92 18.03
N LEU A 307 17.04 -7.23 17.81
CA LEU A 307 18.17 -8.00 17.32
C LEU A 307 18.29 -7.75 15.82
N SER A 308 19.44 -7.24 15.37
CA SER A 308 19.82 -7.17 13.96
C SER A 308 20.89 -8.21 13.68
N MET A 309 20.62 -9.14 12.77
CA MET A 309 21.54 -10.22 12.41
C MET A 309 21.77 -10.22 10.90
N THR A 310 23.03 -10.17 10.48
CA THR A 310 23.42 -10.27 9.07
C THR A 310 24.07 -11.61 8.79
N ILE A 311 23.54 -12.34 7.80
CA ILE A 311 24.13 -13.57 7.26
C ILE A 311 24.72 -13.26 5.89
N SER A 312 26.03 -13.47 5.73
CA SER A 312 26.73 -13.26 4.47
C SER A 312 26.98 -14.58 3.75
N GLN A 313 26.65 -14.61 2.46
CA GLN A 313 26.96 -15.72 1.55
C GLN A 313 28.02 -15.26 0.54
N GLY A 314 29.28 -15.28 0.97
CA GLY A 314 30.39 -14.75 0.18
C GLY A 314 30.38 -13.21 0.12
N PRO A 315 31.12 -12.60 -0.83
CA PRO A 315 31.29 -11.13 -0.91
C PRO A 315 30.09 -10.40 -1.52
N ASP A 316 29.18 -11.12 -2.17
CA ASP A 316 28.16 -10.54 -3.05
C ASP A 316 26.75 -10.52 -2.45
N LEU A 317 26.51 -11.18 -1.32
CA LEU A 317 25.17 -11.33 -0.77
C LEU A 317 25.17 -11.26 0.76
N ASP A 318 24.47 -10.26 1.29
CA ASP A 318 24.07 -10.18 2.69
C ASP A 318 22.55 -10.28 2.82
N VAL A 319 22.10 -11.03 3.82
CA VAL A 319 20.69 -11.12 4.19
C VAL A 319 20.56 -10.69 5.64
N VAL A 320 19.71 -9.69 5.89
CA VAL A 320 19.58 -9.05 7.21
C VAL A 320 18.21 -9.38 7.80
N TYR A 321 18.20 -9.72 9.08
CA TYR A 321 17.02 -10.03 9.87
C TYR A 321 16.99 -9.11 11.08
N VAL A 322 15.95 -8.29 11.21
CA VAL A 322 15.78 -7.39 12.35
C VAL A 322 14.42 -7.62 13.00
N PHE A 323 14.42 -8.03 14.27
CA PHE A 323 13.20 -8.31 15.03
C PHE A 323 13.47 -8.22 16.54
N ARG A 324 12.46 -7.91 17.35
CA ARG A 324 12.57 -8.09 18.80
C ARG A 324 12.58 -9.59 19.11
N PRO A 325 13.59 -10.16 19.77
CA PRO A 325 13.58 -11.57 20.11
C PRO A 325 12.74 -11.84 21.38
N VAL A 326 11.99 -12.94 21.41
CA VAL A 326 11.39 -13.46 22.67
C VAL A 326 12.49 -13.85 23.66
N GLU A 327 13.55 -14.47 23.13
CA GLU A 327 14.74 -14.87 23.85
C GLU A 327 15.94 -14.73 22.91
N ARG A 328 17.10 -14.33 23.45
CA ARG A 328 18.33 -14.33 22.65
C ARG A 328 18.80 -15.76 22.45
N ASN A 329 19.13 -16.10 21.21
CA ASN A 329 19.86 -17.33 20.93
C ASN A 329 21.35 -17.14 21.26
N GLY A 330 22.09 -18.24 21.42
CA GLY A 330 23.53 -18.20 21.70
C GLY A 330 24.41 -18.02 20.46
N MET A 331 23.87 -17.52 19.34
CA MET A 331 24.63 -17.37 18.10
C MET A 331 25.59 -16.17 18.17
N SER A 332 26.74 -16.32 17.53
CA SER A 332 27.83 -15.32 17.54
C SER A 332 28.32 -15.01 16.12
N VAL A 333 28.91 -13.83 15.94
CA VAL A 333 29.61 -13.48 14.69
C VAL A 333 30.66 -14.55 14.37
N GLY A 334 30.66 -15.03 13.12
CA GLY A 334 31.50 -16.12 12.64
C GLY A 334 30.82 -17.49 12.61
N ASP A 335 29.68 -17.67 13.30
CA ASP A 335 28.95 -18.93 13.26
C ASP A 335 28.43 -19.23 11.85
N ARG A 336 28.48 -20.51 11.47
CA ARG A 336 27.90 -20.98 10.21
C ARG A 336 26.45 -21.36 10.42
N VAL A 337 25.58 -20.76 9.62
CA VAL A 337 24.14 -21.00 9.62
C VAL A 337 23.77 -21.71 8.33
N ARG A 338 22.91 -22.72 8.43
CA ARG A 338 22.32 -23.39 7.26
C ARG A 338 21.01 -22.74 6.86
N ALA A 339 20.70 -22.71 5.58
CA ALA A 339 19.36 -22.40 5.10
C ALA A 339 18.31 -23.24 5.87
N GLY A 340 17.25 -22.59 6.34
CA GLY A 340 16.19 -23.16 7.16
C GLY A 340 16.49 -23.27 8.66
N ALA A 341 17.71 -22.93 9.10
CA ALA A 341 18.04 -22.89 10.53
C ALA A 341 17.22 -21.82 11.24
N ARG A 342 16.75 -22.13 12.46
CA ARG A 342 15.99 -21.18 13.29
C ARG A 342 16.93 -20.15 13.88
N LEU A 343 16.68 -18.88 13.56
CA LEU A 343 17.42 -17.71 14.06
C LEU A 343 16.79 -17.16 15.35
N GLY A 344 15.53 -17.48 15.64
CA GLY A 344 14.89 -17.02 16.87
C GLY A 344 13.37 -17.07 16.78
N ALA A 345 12.71 -16.26 17.60
CA ALA A 345 11.29 -16.00 17.53
C ALA A 345 10.99 -14.51 17.77
N ILE A 346 10.01 -14.00 17.02
CA ILE A 346 9.53 -12.61 17.09
C ILE A 346 8.84 -12.36 18.44
N GLY A 347 9.15 -11.26 19.10
CA GLY A 347 8.51 -10.77 20.32
C GLY A 347 7.53 -9.63 20.05
N ALA A 348 6.86 -9.16 21.10
CA ALA A 348 5.89 -8.06 21.03
C ALA A 348 6.57 -6.68 20.89
N GLU A 349 5.85 -5.72 20.29
CA GLU A 349 6.35 -4.36 20.04
C GLU A 349 5.74 -3.29 20.96
N GLY A 350 6.45 -2.89 22.02
CA GLY A 350 5.97 -1.83 22.92
C GLY A 350 4.58 -2.14 23.48
N ASP A 351 3.60 -1.27 23.20
CA ASP A 351 2.19 -1.42 23.59
C ASP A 351 1.34 -2.21 22.56
N SER A 352 1.95 -2.77 21.51
CA SER A 352 1.28 -3.59 20.49
C SER A 352 1.33 -5.07 20.86
N ASP A 353 0.18 -5.76 20.73
CA ASP A 353 0.07 -7.21 20.85
C ASP A 353 0.77 -7.97 19.70
N ASP A 354 1.07 -7.28 18.60
CA ASP A 354 1.74 -7.82 17.41
C ASP A 354 3.26 -7.54 17.41
N GLY A 355 4.03 -8.41 16.74
CA GLY A 355 5.43 -8.21 16.41
C GLY A 355 5.69 -8.08 14.89
N TYR A 356 6.95 -7.89 14.50
CA TYR A 356 7.36 -7.94 13.10
C TYR A 356 8.79 -8.45 12.89
N LEU A 357 9.06 -8.90 11.66
CA LEU A 357 10.41 -9.09 11.13
C LEU A 357 10.65 -8.08 10.01
N HIS A 358 11.65 -7.23 10.16
CA HIS A 358 12.23 -6.49 9.05
C HIS A 358 13.30 -7.33 8.36
N PHE A 359 13.16 -7.53 7.06
CA PHE A 359 14.00 -8.41 6.26
C PHE A 359 14.63 -7.64 5.10
N GLU A 360 15.95 -7.60 5.03
CA GLU A 360 16.69 -6.95 3.94
C GLU A 360 17.50 -7.96 3.13
N VAL A 361 17.76 -7.60 1.88
CA VAL A 361 18.71 -8.30 1.02
C VAL A 361 19.62 -7.26 0.39
N ARG A 362 20.93 -7.48 0.48
CA ARG A 362 21.96 -6.64 -0.13
C ARG A 362 22.74 -7.48 -1.12
N GLN A 363 22.73 -7.09 -2.39
CA GLN A 363 23.52 -7.71 -3.45
C GLN A 363 24.63 -6.76 -3.87
N ARG A 364 25.89 -7.20 -3.78
CA ARG A 364 27.09 -6.40 -4.08
C ARG A 364 27.07 -5.04 -3.36
N GLY A 365 26.69 -5.07 -2.08
CA GLY A 365 26.59 -3.88 -1.21
C GLY A 365 25.37 -2.98 -1.45
N SER A 366 24.51 -3.27 -2.44
CA SER A 366 23.31 -2.48 -2.74
C SER A 366 22.04 -3.17 -2.25
N HIS A 367 21.13 -2.44 -1.62
CA HIS A 367 19.83 -2.98 -1.24
C HIS A 367 19.04 -3.37 -2.49
N VAL A 368 18.39 -4.53 -2.44
CA VAL A 368 17.49 -5.02 -3.48
C VAL A 368 16.16 -5.41 -2.86
N ASN A 369 15.10 -5.44 -3.68
CA ASN A 369 13.78 -5.83 -3.20
C ASN A 369 13.80 -7.27 -2.65
N PRO A 370 13.57 -7.48 -1.34
CA PRO A 370 13.65 -8.82 -0.74
C PRO A 370 12.59 -9.78 -1.26
N LEU A 371 11.41 -9.27 -1.66
CA LEU A 371 10.35 -10.10 -2.24
C LEU A 371 10.75 -10.61 -3.61
N ARG A 372 11.43 -9.78 -4.42
CA ARG A 372 12.05 -10.20 -5.69
C ARG A 372 13.11 -11.26 -5.45
N TYR A 373 13.95 -11.07 -4.43
CA TYR A 373 14.97 -12.04 -4.08
C TYR A 373 14.37 -13.40 -3.65
N LEU A 374 13.41 -13.40 -2.72
CA LEU A 374 12.73 -14.62 -2.26
C LEU A 374 12.02 -15.34 -3.40
N ALA A 375 11.28 -14.59 -4.23
CA ALA A 375 10.63 -15.15 -5.42
C ALA A 375 11.65 -15.77 -6.39
N ASN A 376 12.82 -15.14 -6.52
CA ASN A 376 13.91 -15.68 -7.33
C ASN A 376 14.58 -16.94 -6.75
N LEU A 377 14.31 -17.28 -5.49
CA LEU A 377 14.68 -18.55 -4.90
C LEU A 377 13.54 -19.59 -4.98
N GLY A 378 12.45 -19.29 -5.70
CA GLY A 378 11.24 -20.12 -5.72
C GLY A 378 10.42 -20.05 -4.42
N LEU A 379 10.80 -19.21 -3.46
CA LEU A 379 10.04 -18.97 -2.24
C LEU A 379 8.99 -17.92 -2.52
N ARG A 380 7.71 -18.29 -2.44
CA ARG A 380 6.60 -17.33 -2.64
C ARG A 380 6.17 -16.71 -1.31
N PRO A 381 6.51 -15.44 -1.00
CA PRO A 381 6.14 -14.77 0.25
C PRO A 381 4.72 -14.17 0.25
N TRP A 382 4.03 -14.14 -0.90
CA TRP A 382 2.75 -13.44 -1.11
C TRP A 382 1.55 -14.41 -1.04
N PRO A 383 0.38 -13.98 -0.52
CA PRO A 383 -0.29 -14.66 0.56
C PRO A 383 -0.92 -15.99 0.13
N PRO A 384 -1.15 -16.89 1.09
CA PRO A 384 -2.11 -17.97 0.87
C PRO A 384 -3.47 -17.38 0.45
N PRO A 385 -4.31 -18.14 -0.27
CA PRO A 385 -5.69 -17.71 -0.53
C PRO A 385 -6.38 -17.36 0.79
N GLY A 386 -6.74 -16.08 0.99
CA GLY A 386 -7.33 -15.60 2.23
C GLY A 386 -7.14 -14.09 2.48
N ARG A 387 -7.88 -13.57 3.46
CA ARG A 387 -7.85 -12.15 3.85
C ARG A 387 -6.54 -11.82 4.58
N LEU A 388 -5.84 -10.78 4.14
CA LEU A 388 -4.69 -10.21 4.86
C LEU A 388 -5.16 -9.75 6.25
N ARG A 389 -4.45 -10.15 7.30
CA ARG A 389 -4.73 -9.71 8.66
C ARG A 389 -4.28 -8.26 8.83
N ALA A 390 -5.18 -7.43 9.32
CA ALA A 390 -4.92 -6.08 9.81
C ALA A 390 -3.81 -6.07 10.87
N LEU A 391 -2.80 -5.22 10.69
CA LEU A 391 -1.79 -4.97 11.71
C LEU A 391 -2.35 -4.02 12.75
N SER A 392 -2.54 -4.49 13.98
CA SER A 392 -3.18 -3.70 15.04
C SER A 392 -2.34 -2.52 15.55
N GLY A 393 -1.07 -2.42 15.11
CA GLY A 393 -0.09 -1.49 15.65
C GLY A 393 0.18 -0.21 14.84
N SER A 394 0.29 0.91 15.56
CA SER A 394 1.12 2.05 15.20
C SER A 394 2.59 1.69 15.45
N TYR A 395 3.28 1.18 14.43
CA TYR A 395 4.73 0.99 14.50
C TYR A 395 5.41 2.35 14.76
N PRO A 396 6.41 2.41 15.66
CA PRO A 396 7.18 3.62 15.85
C PRO A 396 7.65 4.14 14.48
N PRO A 397 7.58 5.45 14.21
CA PRO A 397 8.18 6.04 13.00
C PRO A 397 9.69 5.78 12.89
N ALA A 398 10.29 5.24 13.95
CA ALA A 398 11.67 4.80 14.03
C ALA A 398 11.77 3.26 14.11
N THR A 399 11.44 2.54 13.04
CA THR A 399 12.37 1.48 12.63
C THR A 399 13.65 2.23 12.26
N PRO A 400 14.84 1.92 12.78
CA PRO A 400 16.05 2.62 12.41
C PRO A 400 16.33 2.33 10.92
N CYS A 401 15.78 3.16 10.03
CA CYS A 401 16.04 3.22 8.60
C CYS A 401 17.49 3.69 8.32
N THR A 402 18.44 3.33 9.18
CA THR A 402 19.84 3.75 9.12
C THR A 402 20.71 2.82 9.97
N ILE A 403 20.74 1.52 9.65
CA ILE A 403 21.93 0.70 9.92
C ILE A 403 22.75 0.67 8.62
N THR A 404 23.22 1.84 8.19
CA THR A 404 24.48 1.94 7.46
C THR A 404 25.58 1.87 8.51
N ALA A 405 26.33 0.77 8.53
CA ALA A 405 27.64 0.77 9.19
C ALA A 405 28.42 2.00 8.69
N PRO A 406 29.13 2.75 9.55
CA PRO A 406 29.94 3.87 9.09
C PRO A 406 30.93 3.35 8.06
N GLN A 407 30.89 3.94 6.86
CA GLN A 407 31.90 3.70 5.83
C GLN A 407 33.28 3.95 6.46
N ARG A 408 34.11 2.92 6.51
CA ARG A 408 35.54 3.06 6.77
C ARG A 408 36.30 2.96 5.46
#